data_AF-A0A401GQ78-F1
#
_entry.id   AF-A0A401GQ78-F1
#
_cell.length_a   1.000
_cell.length_b   1.000
_cell.length_c   1.000
_cell.angle_alpha   90.00
_cell.angle_beta   90.00
_cell.angle_gamma   90.00
#
_symmetry.space_group_name_H-M   'P 1'
#
loop_
_entity.id
_entity.type
_entity.pdbx_description
1 polymer ?
#
loop_
_entity_poly.entity_id
_entity_poly.type
_entity_poly.pdbx_seq_one_letter_code
_entity_poly.pdbx_strand_id
1 'polypeptide(L)'
;MVSEKNKAGMQLLLMLTQCLDRLHLLPTSCNHTIVLGAHVQCLTLKLWGYVNYYSVIVSRLETPTLHGSADWDILPVRGAFTNDVSVTQSLFCIGVLFRFIQMKTDKMRIKKWAFPVPISNELSLEMSWSCLLRNETNLAGILNCPGDWPSRMLHEATNAVCDVQLPPLKGASESSSAEQPPQKKQKNDKQLSVQQGDGNVKSQASHSVAESSKKSKQSHCGMRGKKNHHVEGSSMETSQPAHLSLVHECSTLIGAAWNTALSAVPPLAAPARVATYFFPPPFMLGCSSDKLRWYLHNFVRIHRFCHQRILDPTIGGLPLKIVKWCDALWGDYSLDEAVDGGSAITVSRSVDASVEGEMGVTEGPIRTSDATGPMSQVNSASKTGSAKKVKDRHERQQNIHHLFTATGRMSSYIETAQPHFGMDLISVDDVDELCEKLLWEVHETNWHCELHALDAHLLDMSKWSSMHHWEREAQLAKVWDKRDSGSGLTFTPCWNSHDVVFCWVRAPAQGWLPCKKFLAAFIAVMQRWPELPEGLRLDARKVLAYEADKYNLLQENIVRFYVTTFVHHFHHLPITPIQYA
;
A
#
# COMPACT_ATOMS: atom_id res chain seq x y z
N MET A 1 -7.60 31.99 4.99
CA MET A 1 -7.45 31.05 6.13
C MET A 1 -8.77 30.35 6.30
N VAL A 2 -8.79 29.02 6.36
CA VAL A 2 -9.99 28.27 6.71
C VAL A 2 -10.26 28.58 8.19
N SER A 3 -11.43 29.14 8.51
CA SER A 3 -11.84 29.40 9.89
C SER A 3 -11.64 28.12 10.70
N GLU A 4 -11.20 28.20 11.96
CA GLU A 4 -11.04 27.00 12.81
C GLU A 4 -12.35 26.19 12.87
N LYS A 5 -13.48 26.90 12.77
CA LYS A 5 -14.84 26.37 12.64
C LYS A 5 -15.08 25.52 11.39
N ASN A 6 -14.22 25.53 10.39
CA ASN A 6 -14.35 24.69 9.21
C ASN A 6 -13.41 23.48 9.26
N LYS A 7 -12.42 23.46 10.17
CA LYS A 7 -11.44 22.36 10.27
C LYS A 7 -12.12 21.03 10.59
N ALA A 8 -13.02 21.00 11.58
CA ALA A 8 -13.71 19.77 11.99
C ALA A 8 -14.63 19.22 10.89
N GLY A 9 -15.35 20.09 10.18
CA GLY A 9 -16.19 19.69 9.03
C GLY A 9 -15.36 19.10 7.88
N MET A 10 -14.23 19.74 7.55
CA MET A 10 -13.31 19.23 6.53
C MET A 10 -12.67 17.89 6.92
N GLN A 11 -12.35 17.72 8.20
CA GLN A 11 -11.87 16.43 8.73
C GLN A 11 -12.92 15.33 8.59
N LEU A 12 -14.18 15.58 8.94
CA LEU A 12 -15.27 14.62 8.77
C LEU A 12 -15.47 14.25 7.30
N LEU A 13 -15.40 15.24 6.40
CA LEU A 13 -15.51 15.02 4.96
C LEU A 13 -14.35 14.15 4.46
N LEU A 14 -13.12 14.44 4.85
CA LEU A 14 -11.95 13.66 4.47
C LEU A 14 -12.08 12.19 4.92
N MET A 15 -12.45 11.96 6.17
CA MET A 15 -12.68 10.61 6.70
C MET A 15 -13.77 9.87 5.93
N LEU A 16 -14.87 10.56 5.62
CA LEU A 16 -15.99 9.99 4.88
C LEU A 16 -15.56 9.59 3.47
N THR A 17 -14.85 10.46 2.76
CA THR A 17 -14.33 10.18 1.42
C THR A 17 -13.41 8.97 1.43
N GLN A 18 -12.46 8.89 2.37
CA GLN A 18 -11.57 7.73 2.48
C GLN A 18 -12.32 6.43 2.74
N CYS A 19 -13.35 6.45 3.61
CA CYS A 19 -14.14 5.25 3.87
C CYS A 19 -14.93 4.80 2.64
N LEU A 20 -15.50 5.75 1.89
CA LEU A 20 -16.18 5.45 0.63
C LEU A 20 -15.22 4.90 -0.41
N ASP A 21 -14.04 5.50 -0.57
CA ASP A 21 -13.03 5.01 -1.51
C ASP A 21 -12.50 3.64 -1.10
N ARG A 22 -12.33 3.37 0.20
CA ARG A 22 -11.98 2.02 0.68
C ARG A 22 -13.05 1.01 0.27
N LEU A 23 -14.34 1.34 0.44
CA LEU A 23 -15.45 0.47 0.04
C LEU A 23 -15.52 0.26 -1.48
N HIS A 24 -15.17 1.27 -2.28
CA HIS A 24 -15.22 1.20 -3.74
C HIS A 24 -14.00 0.50 -4.36
N LEU A 25 -12.81 0.83 -3.87
CA LEU A 25 -11.55 0.44 -4.50
C LEU A 25 -11.07 -0.93 -4.02
N LEU A 26 -11.44 -1.34 -2.80
CA LEU A 26 -10.82 -2.49 -2.18
C LEU A 26 -11.79 -3.63 -1.93
N PRO A 27 -11.41 -4.86 -2.35
CA PRO A 27 -12.07 -6.04 -1.84
C PRO A 27 -11.84 -6.09 -0.32
N THR A 28 -12.91 -5.83 0.41
CA THR A 28 -12.95 -5.93 1.87
C THR A 28 -13.66 -7.23 2.24
N SER A 29 -13.22 -7.88 3.33
CA SER A 29 -14.01 -8.99 3.86
C SER A 29 -15.38 -8.48 4.30
N CYS A 30 -16.41 -9.35 4.29
CA CYS A 30 -17.77 -8.96 4.66
C CYS A 30 -17.82 -8.21 6.01
N ASN A 31 -17.03 -8.64 6.99
CA ASN A 31 -16.93 -7.97 8.29
C ASN A 31 -16.39 -6.54 8.17
N HIS A 32 -15.32 -6.33 7.40
CA HIS A 32 -14.77 -4.99 7.16
C HIS A 32 -15.77 -4.11 6.40
N THR A 33 -16.47 -4.66 5.39
CA THR A 33 -17.50 -3.92 4.66
C THR A 33 -18.62 -3.45 5.58
N ILE A 34 -19.09 -4.30 6.51
CA ILE A 34 -20.12 -3.94 7.49
C ILE A 34 -19.62 -2.84 8.43
N VAL A 35 -18.40 -2.99 8.96
CA VAL A 35 -17.79 -1.99 9.86
C VAL A 35 -17.62 -0.65 9.16
N LEU A 36 -17.08 -0.64 7.94
CA LEU A 36 -16.91 0.57 7.13
C LEU A 36 -18.25 1.20 6.78
N GLY A 37 -19.25 0.42 6.35
CA GLY A 37 -20.59 0.92 6.03
C GLY A 37 -21.27 1.61 7.22
N ALA A 38 -21.21 0.99 8.40
CA ALA A 38 -21.72 1.61 9.62
C ALA A 38 -20.90 2.85 10.04
N HIS A 39 -19.58 2.86 9.78
CA HIS A 39 -18.75 4.04 10.01
C HIS A 39 -19.10 5.20 9.04
N VAL A 40 -19.30 4.92 7.76
CA VAL A 40 -19.78 5.87 6.74
C VAL A 40 -21.12 6.48 7.16
N GLN A 41 -22.06 5.66 7.62
CA GLN A 41 -23.34 6.14 8.12
C GLN A 41 -23.15 7.08 9.32
N CYS A 42 -22.30 6.70 10.27
CA CYS A 42 -21.98 7.53 11.44
C CYS A 42 -21.35 8.87 11.05
N LEU A 43 -20.35 8.87 10.15
CA LEU A 43 -19.69 10.08 9.67
C LEU A 43 -20.66 10.98 8.91
N THR A 44 -21.53 10.40 8.07
CA THR A 44 -22.58 11.14 7.35
C THR A 44 -23.53 11.84 8.32
N LEU A 45 -23.99 11.14 9.36
CA LEU A 45 -24.86 11.71 10.38
C LEU A 45 -24.16 12.81 11.19
N LYS A 46 -22.88 12.63 11.52
CA LYS A 46 -22.07 13.66 12.20
C LYS A 46 -21.91 14.90 11.33
N LEU A 47 -21.58 14.72 10.05
CA LEU A 47 -21.42 15.82 9.10
C LEU A 47 -22.74 16.57 8.90
N TRP A 48 -23.86 15.85 8.78
CA TRP A 48 -25.18 16.47 8.71
C TRP A 48 -25.53 17.23 9.99
N GLY A 49 -25.23 16.67 11.17
CA GLY A 49 -25.39 17.36 12.46
C GLY A 49 -24.52 18.63 12.54
N TYR A 50 -23.30 18.59 12.02
CA TYR A 50 -22.40 19.73 11.93
C TYR A 50 -22.96 20.84 11.04
N VAL A 51 -23.47 20.48 9.85
CA VAL A 51 -24.13 21.42 8.93
C VAL A 51 -25.31 22.09 9.62
N ASN A 52 -26.21 21.32 10.25
CA ASN A 52 -27.36 21.86 10.98
C ASN A 52 -26.95 22.76 12.15
N TYR A 53 -25.87 22.41 12.85
CA TYR A 53 -25.37 23.22 13.93
C TYR A 53 -25.00 24.63 13.43
N TYR A 54 -24.26 24.73 12.31
CA TYR A 54 -23.87 26.02 11.77
C TYR A 54 -24.99 26.77 11.05
N SER A 55 -25.83 26.07 10.28
CA SER A 55 -26.87 26.72 9.46
C SER A 55 -28.09 27.14 10.27
N VAL A 56 -28.38 26.46 11.38
CA VAL A 56 -29.60 26.69 12.16
C VAL A 56 -29.30 27.03 13.61
N ILE A 57 -28.51 26.21 14.31
CA ILE A 57 -28.33 26.37 15.76
C ILE A 57 -27.54 27.63 16.09
N VAL A 58 -26.44 27.91 15.39
CA VAL A 58 -25.62 29.11 15.65
C VAL A 58 -26.44 30.39 15.47
N SER A 59 -27.23 30.50 14.40
CA SER A 59 -28.10 31.66 14.18
C SER A 59 -29.15 31.82 15.29
N ARG A 60 -29.74 30.71 15.76
CA ARG A 60 -30.69 30.70 16.89
C ARG A 60 -30.01 31.03 18.23
N LEU A 61 -28.74 30.70 18.41
CA LEU A 61 -27.96 31.06 19.61
C LEU A 61 -27.60 32.55 19.63
N GLU A 62 -27.27 33.14 18.49
CA GLU A 62 -26.92 34.56 18.38
C GLU A 62 -28.15 35.47 18.53
N THR A 63 -29.31 34.97 18.12
CA THR A 63 -30.60 35.66 18.27
C THR A 63 -31.57 34.79 19.08
N PRO A 64 -31.36 34.64 20.40
CA PRO A 64 -32.24 33.87 21.27
C PRO A 64 -33.54 34.65 21.44
N THR A 65 -34.34 34.63 20.40
CA THR A 65 -35.71 35.12 20.39
C THR A 65 -36.51 34.08 21.12
N LEU A 66 -37.08 34.45 22.27
CA LEU A 66 -38.13 33.68 22.93
C LEU A 66 -39.27 33.52 21.91
N HIS A 67 -39.24 32.45 21.12
CA HIS A 67 -40.26 32.14 20.13
C HIS A 67 -41.50 31.65 20.88
N GLY A 68 -42.28 32.60 21.40
CA GLY A 68 -43.58 32.37 22.05
C GLY A 68 -44.74 32.18 21.06
N SER A 69 -44.46 32.11 19.75
CA SER A 69 -45.46 31.83 18.71
C SER A 69 -45.95 30.38 18.78
N ALA A 70 -47.21 30.13 18.45
CA ALA A 70 -47.79 28.78 18.40
C ALA A 70 -47.12 27.85 17.37
N ASP A 71 -46.43 28.42 16.38
CA ASP A 71 -45.57 27.71 15.42
C ASP A 71 -44.17 27.52 16.01
N TRP A 72 -44.06 26.66 17.02
CA TRP A 72 -42.77 26.19 17.52
C TRP A 72 -42.09 25.36 16.45
N ASP A 73 -41.09 25.95 15.78
CA ASP A 73 -40.26 25.24 14.81
C ASP A 73 -39.21 24.40 15.57
N ILE A 74 -39.70 23.35 16.25
CA ILE A 74 -38.91 22.35 16.94
C ILE A 74 -38.02 21.69 15.90
N LEU A 75 -36.70 21.73 16.11
CA LEU A 75 -35.78 21.13 15.18
C LEU A 75 -36.05 19.62 15.09
N PRO A 76 -36.07 19.04 13.87
CA PRO A 76 -36.27 17.61 13.66
C PRO A 76 -35.02 16.80 14.03
N VAL A 77 -34.51 17.01 15.24
CA VAL A 77 -33.35 16.34 15.84
C VAL A 77 -33.80 15.52 17.04
N ARG A 78 -33.11 14.41 17.33
CA ARG A 78 -33.47 13.51 18.46
C ARG A 78 -33.37 14.15 19.85
N GLY A 79 -32.70 15.30 19.91
CA GLY A 79 -32.48 16.07 21.12
C GLY A 79 -31.26 15.64 21.93
N ALA A 80 -31.03 16.33 23.05
CA ALA A 80 -29.88 16.09 23.93
C ALA A 80 -30.30 15.71 25.36
N PHE A 81 -29.46 14.91 26.02
CA PHE A 81 -29.57 14.67 27.46
C PHE A 81 -28.63 15.62 28.18
N THR A 82 -29.10 16.27 29.24
CA THR A 82 -28.24 17.13 30.05
C THR A 82 -28.76 17.17 31.48
N ASN A 83 -27.87 17.29 32.45
CA ASN A 83 -28.19 17.59 33.84
C ASN A 83 -27.90 19.06 34.18
N ASP A 84 -27.48 19.87 33.21
CA ASP A 84 -27.20 21.28 33.36
C ASP A 84 -28.44 22.12 32.97
N VAL A 85 -28.91 22.93 33.92
CA VAL A 85 -30.07 23.81 33.76
C VAL A 85 -29.80 24.89 32.72
N SER A 86 -28.58 25.42 32.66
CA SER A 86 -28.21 26.46 31.69
C SER A 86 -28.27 25.92 30.27
N VAL A 87 -27.68 24.73 30.05
CA VAL A 87 -27.74 24.03 28.75
C VAL A 87 -29.18 23.70 28.38
N THR A 88 -29.98 23.26 29.35
CA THR A 88 -31.40 22.99 29.15
C THR A 88 -32.14 24.23 28.64
N GLN A 89 -31.93 25.38 29.29
CA GLN A 89 -32.53 26.64 28.86
C GLN A 89 -32.06 27.05 27.47
N SER A 90 -30.76 26.90 27.16
CA SER A 90 -30.24 27.18 25.82
C SER A 90 -30.90 26.28 24.77
N LEU A 91 -30.96 24.96 25.00
CA LEU A 91 -31.59 23.98 24.10
C LEU A 91 -33.07 24.30 23.88
N PHE A 92 -33.78 24.67 24.94
CA PHE A 92 -35.17 25.14 24.88
C PHE A 92 -35.30 26.38 23.98
N CYS A 93 -34.48 27.41 24.20
CA CYS A 93 -34.53 28.66 23.46
C CYS A 93 -34.25 28.48 21.95
N ILE A 94 -33.43 27.50 21.57
CA ILE A 94 -33.12 27.20 20.17
C ILE A 94 -34.05 26.16 19.53
N GLY A 95 -35.05 25.66 20.26
CA GLY A 95 -36.00 24.66 19.76
C GLY A 95 -35.39 23.26 19.57
N VAL A 96 -34.32 22.92 20.28
CA VAL A 96 -33.78 21.56 20.32
C VAL A 96 -34.48 20.78 21.43
N LEU A 97 -35.06 19.62 21.11
CA LEU A 97 -35.61 18.72 22.12
C LEU A 97 -34.54 18.36 23.15
N PHE A 98 -34.89 18.31 24.43
CA PHE A 98 -33.95 17.92 25.47
C PHE A 98 -34.62 17.05 26.53
N ARG A 99 -33.78 16.28 27.22
CA ARG A 99 -34.15 15.45 28.37
C ARG A 99 -33.30 15.90 29.53
N PHE A 100 -33.91 16.69 30.42
CA PHE A 100 -33.24 17.21 31.60
C PHE A 100 -33.20 16.15 32.70
N ILE A 101 -31.99 15.74 33.09
CA ILE A 101 -31.73 14.74 34.12
C ILE A 101 -31.52 15.48 35.44
N GLN A 102 -32.46 15.33 36.36
CA GLN A 102 -32.37 15.92 37.70
C GLN A 102 -32.85 14.93 38.77
N MET A 103 -32.36 15.11 40.00
CA MET A 103 -32.92 14.40 41.14
C MET A 103 -34.38 14.83 41.34
N LYS A 104 -35.23 13.86 41.67
CA LYS A 104 -36.63 14.13 42.00
C LYS A 104 -36.65 15.01 43.26
N THR A 105 -37.28 16.17 43.16
CA THR A 105 -37.55 17.05 44.30
C THR A 105 -39.03 17.00 44.66
N ASP A 106 -39.36 17.30 45.91
CA ASP A 106 -40.76 17.29 46.41
C ASP A 106 -41.65 18.30 45.69
N LYS A 107 -41.05 19.30 45.04
CA LYS A 107 -41.74 20.35 44.26
C LYS A 107 -42.05 19.92 42.83
N MET A 108 -41.50 18.79 42.36
CA MET A 108 -41.60 18.39 40.96
C MET A 108 -42.92 17.64 40.71
N ARG A 109 -43.87 18.29 40.03
CA ARG A 109 -45.12 17.64 39.63
C ARG A 109 -44.89 16.75 38.40
N ILE A 110 -44.95 15.43 38.60
CA ILE A 110 -44.86 14.45 37.52
C ILE A 110 -46.17 14.49 36.73
N LYS A 111 -46.13 15.01 35.51
CA LYS A 111 -47.32 15.06 34.64
C LYS A 111 -47.64 13.70 34.01
N LYS A 112 -46.61 12.96 33.61
CA LYS A 112 -46.76 11.67 32.93
C LYS A 112 -45.57 10.78 33.30
N TRP A 113 -45.87 9.55 33.68
CA TRP A 113 -44.88 8.49 33.72
C TRP A 113 -44.72 7.94 32.31
N ALA A 114 -43.49 7.96 31.81
CA ALA A 114 -43.13 7.24 30.59
C ALA A 114 -42.33 6.02 31.03
N PHE A 115 -42.83 4.84 30.68
CA PHE A 115 -42.00 3.64 30.74
C PHE A 115 -41.05 3.69 29.55
N PRO A 116 -39.80 3.20 29.70
CA PRO A 116 -38.93 3.03 28.54
C PRO A 116 -39.69 2.15 27.56
N VAL A 117 -40.05 2.73 26.42
CA VAL A 117 -40.55 1.95 25.30
C VAL A 117 -39.36 1.08 24.92
N PRO A 118 -39.44 -0.26 25.00
CA PRO A 118 -38.39 -1.09 24.45
C PRO A 118 -38.16 -0.60 23.03
N ILE A 119 -36.92 -0.27 22.68
CA ILE A 119 -36.55 0.24 21.36
C ILE A 119 -37.30 -0.64 20.35
N SER A 120 -38.18 -0.04 19.54
CA SER A 120 -38.95 -0.83 18.57
C SER A 120 -37.98 -1.71 17.79
N ASN A 121 -38.27 -3.01 17.73
CA ASN A 121 -37.51 -3.97 16.94
C ASN A 121 -37.66 -3.69 15.42
N GLU A 122 -38.49 -2.73 15.03
CA GLU A 122 -38.71 -2.33 13.65
C GLU A 122 -37.63 -1.35 13.15
N LEU A 123 -36.42 -1.87 12.94
CA LEU A 123 -35.47 -1.26 11.98
C LEU A 123 -35.22 -2.13 10.74
N SER A 124 -35.77 -3.35 10.71
CA SER A 124 -36.29 -4.06 9.53
C SER A 124 -37.03 -5.28 10.07
N LEU A 125 -38.06 -5.79 9.38
CA LEU A 125 -38.82 -6.97 9.81
C LEU A 125 -37.96 -8.25 10.02
N GLU A 126 -36.69 -8.22 9.62
CA GLU A 126 -35.64 -9.09 10.13
C GLU A 126 -34.66 -8.27 10.98
N MET A 127 -34.39 -8.71 12.22
CA MET A 127 -33.18 -8.29 12.90
C MET A 127 -32.01 -8.66 11.99
N SER A 128 -31.28 -7.67 11.48
CA SER A 128 -29.95 -7.95 10.98
C SER A 128 -29.12 -8.39 12.18
N TRP A 129 -28.99 -9.70 12.35
CA TRP A 129 -27.91 -10.30 13.13
C TRP A 129 -26.60 -10.07 12.37
N SER A 130 -26.29 -8.82 12.03
CA SER A 130 -24.94 -8.43 11.71
C SER A 130 -24.15 -8.93 12.89
N CYS A 131 -23.42 -10.03 12.71
CA CYS A 131 -22.58 -10.62 13.73
C CYS A 131 -21.49 -9.60 14.00
N LEU A 132 -21.82 -8.64 14.85
CA LEU A 132 -20.92 -7.61 15.35
C LEU A 132 -19.70 -8.37 15.85
N LEU A 133 -18.51 -7.97 15.37
CA LEU A 133 -17.23 -8.62 15.65
C LEU A 133 -17.21 -9.16 17.08
N ARG A 134 -17.43 -10.48 17.20
CA ARG A 134 -17.32 -11.17 18.47
C ARG A 134 -15.83 -11.15 18.76
N ASN A 135 -15.45 -10.48 19.84
CA ASN A 135 -14.11 -10.67 20.39
C ASN A 135 -13.94 -12.17 20.61
N GLU A 136 -12.91 -12.79 20.03
CA GLU A 136 -12.66 -14.23 20.14
C GLU A 136 -12.53 -14.68 21.60
N THR A 137 -12.13 -13.76 22.49
CA THR A 137 -12.08 -14.01 23.94
C THR A 137 -13.45 -13.95 24.64
N ASN A 138 -14.50 -13.52 23.94
CA ASN A 138 -15.85 -13.34 24.48
C ASN A 138 -16.80 -14.39 23.86
N LEU A 139 -16.53 -15.65 24.19
CA LEU A 139 -17.27 -16.86 23.72
C LEU A 139 -18.79 -16.79 23.90
N ALA A 140 -19.31 -15.91 24.77
CA ALA A 140 -20.74 -15.79 25.04
C ALA A 140 -21.42 -14.56 24.42
N GLY A 141 -20.68 -13.56 23.89
CA GLY A 141 -21.27 -12.30 23.43
C GLY A 141 -21.93 -11.44 24.54
N ILE A 142 -21.82 -11.86 25.80
CA ILE A 142 -22.48 -11.25 26.97
C ILE A 142 -21.84 -9.90 27.36
N LEU A 143 -20.55 -9.70 27.05
CA LEU A 143 -19.78 -8.51 27.46
C LEU A 143 -19.73 -7.39 26.41
N ASN A 144 -20.54 -7.42 25.35
CA ASN A 144 -20.68 -6.26 24.46
C ASN A 144 -21.70 -5.30 25.06
N CYS A 145 -21.28 -4.48 26.02
CA CYS A 145 -22.08 -3.33 26.44
C CYS A 145 -22.37 -2.47 25.20
N PRO A 146 -23.65 -2.17 24.86
CA PRO A 146 -23.99 -1.37 23.69
C PRO A 146 -23.29 0.01 23.64
N GLY A 147 -22.85 0.52 24.79
CA GLY A 147 -22.08 1.76 24.91
C GLY A 147 -20.62 1.67 24.45
N ASP A 148 -20.00 0.49 24.45
CA ASP A 148 -18.58 0.31 24.06
C ASP A 148 -18.42 -0.04 22.58
N TRP A 149 -19.51 -0.46 21.94
CA TRP A 149 -19.58 -0.80 20.53
C TRP A 149 -19.10 0.35 19.61
N PRO A 150 -19.54 1.62 19.78
CA PRO A 150 -19.06 2.72 18.95
C PRO A 150 -17.55 2.90 19.01
N SER A 151 -16.94 2.72 20.18
CA SER A 151 -15.50 2.87 20.37
C SER A 151 -14.71 1.75 19.69
N ARG A 152 -15.19 0.50 19.78
CA ARG A 152 -14.56 -0.65 19.11
C ARG A 152 -14.75 -0.61 17.60
N MET A 153 -15.95 -0.31 17.13
CA MET A 153 -16.19 -0.06 15.70
C MET A 153 -15.32 1.06 15.17
N LEU A 154 -15.23 2.16 15.92
CA LEU A 154 -14.37 3.26 15.55
C LEU A 154 -12.93 2.80 15.51
N HIS A 155 -12.46 2.04 16.50
CA HIS A 155 -11.11 1.50 16.51
C HIS A 155 -10.85 0.56 15.33
N GLU A 156 -11.73 -0.39 15.04
CA GLU A 156 -11.58 -1.30 13.89
C GLU A 156 -11.68 -0.58 12.55
N ALA A 157 -12.63 0.35 12.38
CA ALA A 157 -12.72 1.18 11.19
C ALA A 157 -11.49 2.08 11.05
N THR A 158 -11.02 2.63 12.17
CA THR A 158 -9.78 3.42 12.23
C THR A 158 -8.63 2.53 11.81
N ASN A 159 -8.36 1.39 12.44
CA ASN A 159 -7.26 0.50 12.04
C ASN A 159 -7.38 0.07 10.56
N ALA A 160 -8.56 -0.33 10.11
CA ALA A 160 -8.81 -0.76 8.73
C ALA A 160 -8.61 0.34 7.67
N VAL A 161 -8.72 1.62 8.05
CA VAL A 161 -8.55 2.78 7.14
C VAL A 161 -7.23 3.52 7.41
N CYS A 162 -6.73 3.53 8.65
CA CYS A 162 -5.59 4.28 9.16
C CYS A 162 -4.28 3.51 9.10
N ASP A 163 -4.31 2.19 9.32
CA ASP A 163 -3.07 1.39 9.34
C ASP A 163 -2.64 0.98 7.92
N VAL A 164 -3.42 1.39 6.93
CA VAL A 164 -3.09 1.25 5.52
C VAL A 164 -1.99 2.24 5.21
N GLN A 165 -0.76 1.76 5.26
CA GLN A 165 0.40 2.51 4.81
C GLN A 165 1.07 1.76 3.68
N LEU A 166 1.52 2.51 2.68
CA LEU A 166 2.42 1.95 1.69
C LEU A 166 3.67 1.43 2.40
N PRO A 167 4.02 0.14 2.23
CA PRO A 167 5.24 -0.37 2.80
C PRO A 167 6.44 0.41 2.28
N PRO A 168 7.45 0.66 3.14
CA PRO A 168 8.57 1.49 2.76
C PRO A 168 9.32 0.87 1.59
N LEU A 169 9.67 1.71 0.61
CA LEU A 169 10.60 1.32 -0.42
C LEU A 169 11.99 1.20 0.22
N LYS A 170 12.66 0.05 0.04
CA LYS A 170 13.94 -0.22 0.71
C LYS A 170 15.03 0.71 0.17
N GLY A 171 15.32 1.80 0.89
CA GLY A 171 16.45 2.68 0.63
C GLY A 171 17.80 2.08 1.06
N ALA A 172 18.90 2.76 0.74
CA ALA A 172 20.25 2.30 1.11
C ALA A 172 20.64 2.53 2.58
N SER A 173 19.90 3.37 3.32
CA SER A 173 20.30 3.82 4.67
C SER A 173 20.20 2.74 5.76
N GLU A 174 19.49 1.64 5.54
CA GLU A 174 19.44 0.52 6.49
C GLU A 174 20.62 -0.43 6.33
N SER A 175 21.85 0.05 6.52
CA SER A 175 23.07 -0.77 6.43
C SER A 175 23.42 -1.55 7.70
N SER A 176 22.58 -1.58 8.75
CA SER A 176 23.04 -2.01 10.09
C SER A 176 22.45 -3.30 10.67
N SER A 177 21.68 -4.11 9.94
CA SER A 177 21.40 -5.47 10.41
C SER A 177 21.35 -6.42 9.24
N ALA A 178 22.39 -7.25 9.12
CA ALA A 178 22.39 -8.37 8.20
C ALA A 178 21.08 -9.13 8.38
N GLU A 179 20.35 -9.32 7.28
CA GLU A 179 19.19 -10.20 7.15
C GLU A 179 19.65 -11.61 7.57
N GLN A 180 19.67 -11.86 8.89
CA GLN A 180 19.98 -13.16 9.45
C GLN A 180 18.84 -14.07 9.00
N PRO A 181 19.13 -15.22 8.36
CA PRO A 181 18.10 -16.18 8.04
C PRO A 181 17.32 -16.52 9.31
N PRO A 182 15.99 -16.71 9.24
CA PRO A 182 15.15 -16.92 10.41
C PRO A 182 15.76 -18.03 11.25
N GLN A 183 16.28 -17.68 12.43
CA GLN A 183 16.82 -18.67 13.34
C GLN A 183 15.68 -19.63 13.68
N LYS A 184 15.88 -20.89 13.28
CA LYS A 184 15.03 -22.04 13.57
C LYS A 184 14.58 -21.94 15.03
N LYS A 185 13.32 -21.61 15.28
CA LYS A 185 12.74 -21.57 16.63
C LYS A 185 13.03 -22.92 17.31
N GLN A 186 13.94 -22.89 18.28
CA GLN A 186 14.22 -24.02 19.13
C GLN A 186 12.97 -24.25 19.98
N LYS A 187 12.30 -25.38 19.72
CA LYS A 187 11.14 -25.86 20.48
C LYS A 187 11.57 -26.08 21.93
N ASN A 188 11.23 -25.13 22.81
CA ASN A 188 11.31 -25.33 24.25
C ASN A 188 9.91 -25.67 24.76
N ASP A 189 9.74 -26.93 25.14
CA ASP A 189 8.65 -27.41 25.98
C ASP A 189 8.90 -27.00 27.45
N LYS A 190 7.79 -26.82 28.19
CA LYS A 190 7.65 -26.49 29.64
C LYS A 190 7.70 -24.98 29.94
N GLN A 191 6.80 -24.38 30.73
CA GLN A 191 5.87 -24.90 31.73
C GLN A 191 4.81 -23.80 31.99
N LEU A 192 3.53 -24.17 32.02
CA LEU A 192 2.48 -23.33 32.60
C LEU A 192 2.73 -23.20 34.11
N SER A 193 2.85 -21.97 34.61
CA SER A 193 2.52 -21.66 36.00
C SER A 193 1.64 -20.42 36.05
N VAL A 194 0.38 -20.68 36.38
CA VAL A 194 -0.61 -19.72 36.85
C VAL A 194 -0.08 -19.08 38.13
N GLN A 195 -0.02 -17.75 38.19
CA GLN A 195 -0.11 -17.02 39.46
C GLN A 195 -0.83 -15.69 39.23
N GLN A 196 -2.05 -15.64 39.74
CA GLN A 196 -2.75 -14.41 40.10
C GLN A 196 -2.02 -13.74 41.27
N GLY A 197 -2.01 -12.41 41.27
CA GLY A 197 -1.54 -11.60 42.38
C GLY A 197 -2.06 -10.17 42.26
N ASP A 198 -3.14 -9.89 43.00
CA ASP A 198 -3.63 -8.55 43.31
C ASP A 198 -2.59 -7.73 44.08
N GLY A 199 -2.64 -6.40 43.92
CA GLY A 199 -2.25 -5.48 44.99
C GLY A 199 -1.22 -4.39 44.66
N ASN A 200 -1.73 -3.22 44.27
CA ASN A 200 -1.57 -1.91 44.93
C ASN A 200 -0.18 -1.31 45.30
N VAL A 201 -0.12 0.03 45.13
CA VAL A 201 0.75 1.06 45.77
C VAL A 201 1.99 1.58 45.02
N LYS A 202 1.80 2.79 44.48
CA LYS A 202 2.62 4.03 44.56
C LYS A 202 4.15 3.99 44.85
N SER A 203 4.82 4.83 44.05
CA SER A 203 5.83 5.86 44.40
C SER A 203 7.33 5.62 44.13
N GLN A 204 7.85 6.57 43.35
CA GLN A 204 9.12 7.31 43.46
C GLN A 204 10.48 6.62 43.23
N ALA A 205 11.11 7.10 42.15
CA ALA A 205 12.44 7.73 42.09
C ALA A 205 13.58 7.20 42.98
N SER A 206 14.66 6.72 42.37
CA SER A 206 15.93 7.46 42.19
C SER A 206 17.18 6.55 42.08
N HIS A 207 18.08 6.95 41.17
CA HIS A 207 19.55 6.78 41.08
C HIS A 207 20.28 5.48 41.51
N SER A 208 21.04 4.90 40.57
CA SER A 208 22.52 4.68 40.60
C SER A 208 22.90 3.69 39.48
N VAL A 209 23.72 4.07 38.49
CA VAL A 209 25.19 3.97 38.44
C VAL A 209 25.72 2.60 38.88
N ALA A 210 26.06 1.75 37.91
CA ALA A 210 27.16 0.79 38.03
C ALA A 210 27.65 0.37 36.64
N GLU A 211 28.88 0.78 36.36
CA GLU A 211 29.74 0.29 35.29
C GLU A 211 29.94 -1.23 35.43
N SER A 212 29.93 -1.96 34.32
CA SER A 212 30.77 -3.16 34.22
C SER A 212 31.25 -3.38 32.80
N SER A 213 32.54 -3.12 32.64
CA SER A 213 33.36 -3.42 31.49
C SER A 213 33.59 -4.92 31.39
N LYS A 214 33.24 -5.52 30.25
CA LYS A 214 33.72 -6.86 29.87
C LYS A 214 34.34 -6.83 28.49
N LYS A 215 35.68 -6.82 28.51
CA LYS A 215 36.60 -7.18 27.43
C LYS A 215 36.16 -8.51 26.79
N SER A 216 35.98 -8.52 25.47
CA SER A 216 35.96 -9.75 24.68
C SER A 216 36.97 -9.66 23.53
N LYS A 217 37.73 -10.74 23.41
CA LYS A 217 38.98 -10.96 22.69
C LYS A 217 38.85 -10.74 21.17
N GLN A 218 39.75 -9.90 20.66
CA GLN A 218 40.12 -9.74 19.26
C GLN A 218 41.01 -10.92 18.84
N SER A 219 40.54 -11.79 17.94
CA SER A 219 41.38 -12.82 17.32
C SER A 219 41.91 -12.32 15.97
N HIS A 220 43.22 -12.07 15.93
CA HIS A 220 44.00 -11.89 14.72
C HIS A 220 44.09 -13.21 13.95
N CYS A 221 43.65 -13.23 12.69
CA CYS A 221 44.03 -14.26 11.73
C CYS A 221 44.59 -13.60 10.46
N GLY A 222 45.91 -13.65 10.34
CA GLY A 222 46.59 -14.10 9.12
C GLY A 222 46.51 -13.22 7.88
N MET A 223 47.42 -12.26 7.79
CA MET A 223 47.93 -11.75 6.52
C MET A 223 48.53 -12.91 5.71
N ARG A 224 47.93 -13.26 4.56
CA ARG A 224 48.54 -14.14 3.57
C ARG A 224 48.70 -13.37 2.26
N GLY A 225 49.96 -13.09 1.93
CA GLY A 225 50.37 -12.29 0.79
C GLY A 225 49.85 -12.84 -0.54
N LYS A 226 49.34 -11.93 -1.37
CA LYS A 226 49.06 -12.17 -2.79
C LYS A 226 50.24 -11.64 -3.60
N LYS A 227 50.83 -12.55 -4.38
CA LYS A 227 51.83 -12.29 -5.41
C LYS A 227 51.18 -11.49 -6.55
N ASN A 228 51.85 -10.43 -6.98
CA ASN A 228 51.54 -9.70 -8.19
C ASN A 228 51.91 -10.55 -9.41
N HIS A 229 50.92 -10.94 -10.20
CA HIS A 229 51.13 -11.33 -11.60
C HIS A 229 50.79 -10.13 -12.47
N HIS A 230 51.83 -9.52 -13.03
CA HIS A 230 51.74 -8.55 -14.11
C HIS A 230 51.46 -9.35 -15.39
N VAL A 231 50.24 -9.28 -15.89
CA VAL A 231 49.87 -9.76 -17.23
C VAL A 231 49.34 -8.54 -17.97
N GLU A 232 50.15 -8.02 -18.90
CA GLU A 232 49.71 -7.09 -19.93
C GLU A 232 48.78 -7.87 -20.87
N GLY A 233 47.48 -7.73 -20.64
CA GLY A 233 46.42 -8.24 -21.50
C GLY A 233 45.56 -7.08 -21.94
N SER A 234 45.62 -6.74 -23.23
CA SER A 234 44.73 -5.82 -23.93
C SER A 234 43.26 -6.13 -23.57
N SER A 235 42.65 -5.25 -22.78
CA SER A 235 41.24 -5.36 -22.41
C SER A 235 40.38 -4.78 -23.53
N MET A 236 39.81 -5.65 -24.37
CA MET A 236 38.53 -5.31 -24.98
C MET A 236 37.50 -5.26 -23.84
N GLU A 237 37.14 -4.05 -23.43
CA GLU A 237 35.99 -3.79 -22.55
C GLU A 237 34.75 -4.36 -23.22
N THR A 238 34.37 -5.58 -22.83
CA THR A 238 33.03 -6.10 -23.04
C THR A 238 32.16 -5.37 -22.03
N SER A 239 31.67 -4.20 -22.42
CA SER A 239 30.69 -3.44 -21.66
C SER A 239 29.48 -4.35 -21.43
N GLN A 240 29.29 -4.79 -20.18
CA GLN A 240 28.06 -5.47 -19.81
C GLN A 240 26.90 -4.54 -20.12
N PRO A 241 25.85 -5.01 -20.81
CA PRO A 241 24.69 -4.17 -21.12
C PRO A 241 24.14 -3.61 -19.82
N ALA A 242 23.96 -2.30 -19.78
CA ALA A 242 23.41 -1.61 -18.63
C ALA A 242 22.05 -2.24 -18.26
N HIS A 243 21.84 -2.47 -16.97
CA HIS A 243 20.59 -3.05 -16.48
C HIS A 243 19.41 -2.14 -16.87
N LEU A 244 18.32 -2.70 -17.41
CA LEU A 244 17.18 -1.95 -17.97
C LEU A 244 16.58 -0.90 -17.02
N SER A 245 16.65 -1.11 -15.71
CA SER A 245 16.22 -0.10 -14.71
C SER A 245 17.10 1.16 -14.64
N LEU A 246 18.22 1.18 -15.35
CA LEU A 246 19.22 2.24 -15.36
C LEU A 246 19.26 2.96 -16.72
N VAL A 247 18.50 2.50 -17.71
CA VAL A 247 18.46 3.06 -19.05
C VAL A 247 17.11 3.73 -19.25
N HIS A 248 17.16 5.04 -19.51
CA HIS A 248 16.00 5.78 -19.97
C HIS A 248 15.87 5.63 -21.48
N GLU A 249 14.82 4.98 -21.96
CA GLU A 249 14.43 5.03 -23.37
C GLU A 249 13.55 6.26 -23.59
N CYS A 250 14.01 7.17 -24.45
CA CYS A 250 13.25 8.37 -24.78
C CYS A 250 11.93 7.98 -25.46
N SER A 251 10.82 8.15 -24.74
CA SER A 251 9.47 7.91 -25.25
C SER A 251 8.74 9.22 -25.49
N THR A 252 8.00 9.29 -26.60
CA THR A 252 7.10 10.41 -26.92
C THR A 252 5.92 10.51 -25.97
N LEU A 253 5.62 9.42 -25.24
CA LEU A 253 4.55 9.38 -24.24
C LEU A 253 4.97 10.05 -22.92
N ILE A 254 6.27 10.27 -22.70
CA ILE A 254 6.79 10.91 -21.50
C ILE A 254 6.80 12.43 -21.69
N GLY A 255 6.29 13.15 -20.70
CA GLY A 255 6.25 14.62 -20.73
C GLY A 255 7.65 15.23 -20.85
N ALA A 256 7.77 16.36 -21.58
CA ALA A 256 9.07 16.98 -21.87
C ALA A 256 9.92 17.24 -20.62
N ALA A 257 9.32 17.73 -19.52
CA ALA A 257 10.02 17.97 -18.26
C ALA A 257 10.62 16.69 -17.65
N TRP A 258 9.89 15.56 -17.75
CA TRP A 258 10.36 14.25 -17.29
C TRP A 258 11.51 13.73 -18.15
N ASN A 259 11.37 13.82 -19.47
CA ASN A 259 12.43 13.44 -20.41
C ASN A 259 13.72 14.23 -20.16
N THR A 260 13.63 15.56 -19.99
CA THR A 260 14.78 16.41 -19.67
C THR A 260 15.40 16.06 -18.32
N ALA A 261 14.59 15.80 -17.28
CA ALA A 261 15.08 15.45 -15.96
C ALA A 261 15.79 14.09 -15.94
N LEU A 262 15.20 13.06 -16.55
CA LEU A 262 15.79 11.72 -16.62
C LEU A 262 17.09 11.72 -17.45
N SER A 263 17.12 12.44 -18.57
CA SER A 263 18.32 12.55 -19.40
C SER A 263 19.47 13.31 -18.71
N ALA A 264 19.16 14.13 -17.71
CA ALA A 264 20.16 14.84 -16.91
C ALA A 264 20.75 13.99 -15.78
N VAL A 265 20.18 12.82 -15.48
CA VAL A 265 20.73 11.89 -14.48
C VAL A 265 21.98 11.23 -15.07
N PRO A 266 23.15 11.35 -14.43
CA PRO A 266 24.35 10.64 -14.88
C PRO A 266 24.12 9.12 -14.87
N PRO A 267 24.82 8.34 -15.71
CA PRO A 267 24.75 6.89 -15.69
C PRO A 267 24.92 6.37 -14.26
N LEU A 268 23.89 5.69 -13.77
CA LEU A 268 23.88 5.18 -12.40
C LEU A 268 24.82 3.98 -12.30
N ALA A 269 25.65 3.97 -11.25
CA ALA A 269 26.42 2.79 -10.90
C ALA A 269 25.47 1.62 -10.59
N ALA A 270 25.94 0.39 -10.78
CA ALA A 270 25.18 -0.80 -10.39
C ALA A 270 24.75 -0.65 -8.91
N PRO A 271 23.45 -0.65 -8.61
CA PRO A 271 22.99 -0.33 -7.28
C PRO A 271 23.44 -1.42 -6.30
N ALA A 272 23.87 -1.01 -5.11
CA ALA A 272 24.29 -1.95 -4.06
C ALA A 272 23.15 -2.89 -3.63
N ARG A 273 21.90 -2.49 -3.90
CA ARG A 273 20.68 -3.25 -3.63
C ARG A 273 19.87 -3.38 -4.91
N VAL A 274 19.26 -4.55 -5.10
CA VAL A 274 18.34 -4.77 -6.22
C VAL A 274 17.10 -3.91 -6.02
N ALA A 275 16.76 -3.09 -7.02
CA ALA A 275 15.55 -2.28 -7.03
C ALA A 275 14.29 -3.13 -6.84
N THR A 276 13.29 -2.53 -6.19
CA THR A 276 12.01 -3.16 -5.89
C THR A 276 10.88 -2.26 -6.36
N TYR A 277 9.75 -2.84 -6.75
CA TYR A 277 8.64 -2.12 -7.36
C TYR A 277 7.30 -2.56 -6.76
N PHE A 278 6.37 -1.62 -6.61
CA PHE A 278 5.03 -1.88 -6.06
C PHE A 278 4.14 -2.65 -7.06
N PHE A 279 4.31 -2.37 -8.35
CA PHE A 279 3.75 -3.09 -9.49
C PHE A 279 4.86 -3.64 -10.40
N PRO A 280 4.55 -4.52 -11.37
CA PRO A 280 5.53 -4.90 -12.37
C PRO A 280 6.13 -3.65 -13.02
N PRO A 281 7.46 -3.56 -13.21
CA PRO A 281 8.05 -2.48 -13.97
C PRO A 281 7.46 -2.41 -15.39
N PRO A 282 7.15 -1.22 -15.92
CA PRO A 282 6.52 -1.09 -17.24
C PRO A 282 7.30 -1.76 -18.38
N PHE A 283 8.64 -1.71 -18.35
CA PHE A 283 9.47 -2.36 -19.36
C PHE A 283 9.27 -3.89 -19.42
N MET A 284 8.75 -4.52 -18.37
CA MET A 284 8.40 -5.95 -18.41
C MET A 284 7.14 -6.23 -19.23
N LEU A 285 6.29 -5.22 -19.41
CA LEU A 285 5.03 -5.27 -20.16
C LEU A 285 5.12 -4.53 -21.49
N GLY A 286 6.25 -3.89 -21.81
CA GLY A 286 6.49 -3.19 -23.07
C GLY A 286 7.35 -3.95 -24.08
N CYS A 287 8.05 -5.03 -23.67
CA CYS A 287 8.94 -5.76 -24.57
C CYS A 287 8.18 -6.70 -25.51
N SER A 288 8.43 -6.58 -26.82
CA SER A 288 7.90 -7.40 -27.92
C SER A 288 8.44 -8.85 -27.92
N SER A 289 8.18 -9.59 -26.85
CA SER A 289 8.52 -11.01 -26.75
C SER A 289 7.27 -11.87 -26.88
N ASP A 290 7.43 -13.13 -27.30
CA ASP A 290 6.34 -14.11 -27.32
C ASP A 290 5.70 -14.31 -25.92
N LYS A 291 6.43 -13.95 -24.86
CA LYS A 291 5.97 -14.01 -23.47
C LYS A 291 5.09 -12.81 -23.07
N LEU A 292 5.03 -11.77 -23.88
CA LEU A 292 4.35 -10.53 -23.53
C LEU A 292 2.85 -10.76 -23.35
N ARG A 293 2.20 -11.43 -24.30
CA ARG A 293 0.76 -11.79 -24.21
C ARG A 293 0.45 -12.56 -22.94
N TRP A 294 1.29 -13.55 -22.62
CA TRP A 294 1.18 -14.32 -21.38
C TRP A 294 1.31 -13.43 -20.13
N TYR A 295 2.31 -12.55 -20.09
CA TYR A 295 2.51 -11.63 -18.96
C TYR A 295 1.36 -10.65 -18.81
N LEU A 296 0.85 -10.08 -19.90
CA LEU A 296 -0.29 -9.18 -19.88
C LEU A 296 -1.54 -9.91 -19.40
N HIS A 297 -1.83 -11.10 -19.93
CA HIS A 297 -3.05 -11.85 -19.60
C HIS A 297 -3.02 -12.32 -18.15
N ASN A 298 -1.89 -12.86 -17.69
CA ASN A 298 -1.74 -13.20 -16.28
C ASN A 298 -1.72 -11.95 -15.39
N PHE A 299 -1.20 -10.80 -15.87
CA PHE A 299 -1.27 -9.55 -15.13
C PHE A 299 -2.73 -9.12 -14.92
N VAL A 300 -3.57 -9.15 -15.96
CA VAL A 300 -5.02 -8.90 -15.86
C VAL A 300 -5.64 -9.80 -14.78
N ARG A 301 -5.28 -11.08 -14.77
CA ARG A 301 -5.75 -12.05 -13.77
C ARG A 301 -5.37 -11.69 -12.33
N ILE A 302 -4.13 -11.26 -12.11
CA ILE A 302 -3.63 -10.93 -10.75
C ILE A 302 -3.79 -9.45 -10.37
N HIS A 303 -4.26 -8.62 -11.29
CA HIS A 303 -4.32 -7.17 -11.22
C HIS A 303 -4.99 -6.66 -9.94
N ARG A 304 -6.20 -7.13 -9.67
CA ARG A 304 -6.98 -6.72 -8.49
C ARG A 304 -6.28 -7.07 -7.18
N PHE A 305 -5.59 -8.22 -7.13
CA PHE A 305 -4.82 -8.62 -5.96
C PHE A 305 -3.57 -7.76 -5.78
N CYS A 306 -2.89 -7.38 -6.87
CA CYS A 306 -1.76 -6.45 -6.79
C CYS A 306 -2.17 -5.09 -6.20
N HIS A 307 -3.35 -4.56 -6.60
CA HIS A 307 -3.93 -3.37 -5.98
C HIS A 307 -4.27 -3.57 -4.51
N GLN A 308 -4.95 -4.67 -4.18
CA GLN A 308 -5.31 -4.99 -2.80
C GLN A 308 -4.06 -5.11 -1.92
N ARG A 309 -3.02 -5.79 -2.40
CA ARG A 309 -1.76 -6.03 -1.69
C ARG A 309 -1.07 -4.75 -1.22
N ILE A 310 -1.17 -3.68 -1.99
CA ILE A 310 -0.55 -2.39 -1.68
C ILE A 310 -1.32 -1.65 -0.59
N LEU A 311 -2.62 -1.86 -0.57
CA LEU A 311 -3.56 -1.18 0.30
C LEU A 311 -3.96 -2.02 1.51
N ASP A 312 -3.61 -3.29 1.57
CA ASP A 312 -3.92 -4.19 2.67
C ASP A 312 -2.63 -4.61 3.38
N PRO A 313 -2.34 -4.05 4.57
CA PRO A 313 -1.12 -4.38 5.30
C PRO A 313 -1.06 -5.87 5.70
N THR A 314 -2.20 -6.57 5.72
CA THR A 314 -2.26 -8.00 6.09
C THR A 314 -1.77 -8.93 4.97
N ILE A 315 -1.73 -8.47 3.72
CA ILE A 315 -1.41 -9.30 2.54
C ILE A 315 0.10 -9.32 2.23
N GLY A 316 0.91 -8.59 3.00
CA GLY A 316 2.35 -8.51 2.75
C GLY A 316 2.67 -7.63 1.54
N GLY A 317 2.32 -6.36 1.65
CA GLY A 317 2.42 -5.36 0.59
C GLY A 317 3.81 -5.01 0.06
N LEU A 318 4.87 -5.68 0.53
CA LEU A 318 6.25 -5.29 0.26
C LEU A 318 6.55 -5.20 -1.25
N PRO A 319 7.25 -4.15 -1.72
CA PRO A 319 7.73 -4.05 -3.09
C PRO A 319 8.50 -5.30 -3.54
N LEU A 320 8.26 -5.78 -4.76
CA LEU A 320 8.90 -6.98 -5.29
C LEU A 320 10.09 -6.61 -6.19
N LYS A 321 11.13 -7.46 -6.15
CA LYS A 321 12.27 -7.37 -7.08
C LYS A 321 11.82 -7.79 -8.47
N ILE A 322 12.53 -7.36 -9.52
CA ILE A 322 12.24 -7.74 -10.92
C ILE A 322 12.10 -9.26 -11.09
N VAL A 323 13.03 -10.04 -10.53
CA VAL A 323 12.97 -11.52 -10.60
C VAL A 323 11.72 -12.11 -9.95
N LYS A 324 11.19 -11.46 -8.89
CA LYS A 324 9.95 -11.87 -8.23
C LYS A 324 8.74 -11.49 -9.07
N TRP A 325 8.78 -10.35 -9.76
CA TRP A 325 7.77 -9.98 -10.76
C TRP A 325 7.77 -10.91 -11.96
N CYS A 326 8.93 -11.39 -12.42
CA CYS A 326 8.99 -12.42 -13.47
C CYS A 326 8.29 -13.70 -13.01
N ASP A 327 8.62 -14.19 -11.81
CA ASP A 327 7.99 -15.39 -11.23
C ASP A 327 6.46 -15.17 -11.07
N ALA A 328 6.04 -13.99 -10.60
CA ALA A 328 4.63 -13.64 -10.45
C ALA A 328 3.87 -13.58 -11.79
N LEU A 329 4.42 -12.91 -12.80
CA LEU A 329 3.81 -12.77 -14.13
C LEU A 329 3.85 -14.07 -14.93
N TRP A 330 4.80 -14.96 -14.67
CA TRP A 330 4.82 -16.30 -15.24
C TRP A 330 3.62 -17.14 -14.81
N GLY A 331 3.12 -16.95 -13.58
CA GLY A 331 1.85 -17.52 -13.16
C GLY A 331 1.89 -18.97 -12.71
N ASP A 332 3.06 -19.59 -12.57
CA ASP A 332 3.17 -20.86 -11.86
C ASP A 332 3.12 -20.57 -10.36
N TYR A 333 2.01 -20.92 -9.71
CA TYR A 333 1.82 -20.75 -8.27
C TYR A 333 1.70 -22.10 -7.54
N SER A 334 2.11 -23.17 -8.20
CA SER A 334 2.01 -24.52 -7.66
C SER A 334 2.92 -24.62 -6.44
N LEU A 335 2.34 -24.86 -5.26
CA LEU A 335 3.14 -25.14 -4.07
C LEU A 335 3.72 -26.54 -4.23
N ASP A 336 5.03 -26.65 -4.04
CA ASP A 336 5.64 -27.98 -3.98
C ASP A 336 5.05 -28.64 -2.74
N GLU A 337 4.26 -29.69 -2.92
CA GLU A 337 3.87 -30.55 -1.81
C GLU A 337 5.17 -30.95 -1.14
N ALA A 338 5.38 -30.46 0.08
CA ALA A 338 6.56 -30.83 0.84
C ALA A 338 6.57 -32.35 0.84
N VAL A 339 7.49 -32.94 0.08
CA VAL A 339 7.68 -34.39 0.04
C VAL A 339 8.12 -34.74 1.45
N ASP A 340 7.13 -35.02 2.30
CA ASP A 340 7.31 -35.22 3.72
C ASP A 340 8.26 -36.41 3.83
N GLY A 341 9.45 -36.11 4.32
CA GLY A 341 10.63 -36.96 4.18
C GLY A 341 10.42 -38.33 4.77
N GLY A 342 10.08 -39.28 3.91
CA GLY A 342 9.85 -40.67 4.26
C GLY A 342 10.15 -41.64 3.12
N SER A 343 11.05 -41.32 2.19
CA SER A 343 11.75 -42.39 1.45
C SER A 343 13.03 -41.90 0.82
N ALA A 344 14.13 -42.50 1.27
CA ALA A 344 15.43 -42.32 0.68
C ALA A 344 15.42 -42.81 -0.78
N ILE A 345 16.06 -42.00 -1.62
CA ILE A 345 16.47 -42.25 -2.99
C ILE A 345 16.99 -43.69 -3.12
N THR A 346 16.21 -44.55 -3.79
CA THR A 346 16.77 -45.67 -4.56
C THR A 346 16.31 -45.47 -6.00
N VAL A 347 17.15 -44.80 -6.79
CA VAL A 347 17.01 -44.81 -8.24
C VAL A 347 17.38 -46.21 -8.72
N SER A 348 16.37 -47.07 -8.84
CA SER A 348 16.48 -48.35 -9.53
C SER A 348 15.94 -48.13 -10.94
N ARG A 349 16.87 -48.05 -11.88
CA ARG A 349 16.61 -48.15 -13.32
C ARG A 349 16.29 -49.63 -13.58
N SER A 350 15.03 -49.98 -13.84
CA SER A 350 14.65 -51.27 -14.42
C SER A 350 13.93 -51.02 -15.73
N VAL A 351 14.58 -51.44 -16.81
CA VAL A 351 13.99 -51.64 -18.13
C VAL A 351 13.67 -53.14 -18.26
N ASP A 352 12.69 -53.44 -19.11
CA ASP A 352 12.24 -54.73 -19.67
C ASP A 352 11.02 -55.41 -19.00
N ALA A 353 10.01 -55.92 -19.72
CA ALA A 353 9.66 -55.89 -21.16
C ALA A 353 8.26 -56.53 -21.40
N SER A 354 7.78 -56.37 -22.65
CA SER A 354 6.76 -57.15 -23.41
C SER A 354 5.37 -56.50 -23.49
N VAL A 355 4.78 -56.23 -24.67
CA VAL A 355 4.57 -57.14 -25.83
C VAL A 355 4.44 -56.39 -27.18
N GLU A 356 5.12 -56.92 -28.22
CA GLU A 356 4.92 -56.99 -29.70
C GLU A 356 4.59 -55.72 -30.55
N GLY A 357 5.16 -55.51 -31.75
CA GLY A 357 6.00 -56.38 -32.61
C GLY A 357 6.64 -55.67 -33.83
N GLU A 358 7.60 -56.39 -34.43
CA GLU A 358 8.10 -56.49 -35.85
C GLU A 358 8.12 -55.24 -36.77
N MET A 359 9.11 -54.97 -37.65
CA MET A 359 10.11 -55.80 -38.37
C MET A 359 11.19 -54.93 -39.07
N GLY A 360 12.41 -55.45 -39.28
CA GLY A 360 13.40 -55.05 -40.33
C GLY A 360 14.66 -54.27 -39.86
N VAL A 361 15.80 -54.88 -39.49
CA VAL A 361 16.94 -55.42 -40.30
C VAL A 361 17.56 -54.36 -41.24
N THR A 362 18.78 -53.82 -40.98
CA THR A 362 20.09 -54.40 -41.40
C THR A 362 21.34 -53.90 -40.61
N GLU A 363 22.32 -54.82 -40.54
CA GLU A 363 23.75 -54.84 -40.15
C GLU A 363 24.58 -53.54 -40.37
N GLY A 364 25.50 -53.05 -39.50
CA GLY A 364 26.80 -53.57 -38.98
C GLY A 364 27.94 -52.56 -39.35
N PRO A 365 29.23 -52.65 -38.94
CA PRO A 365 29.84 -53.07 -37.65
C PRO A 365 31.03 -52.17 -37.14
N ILE A 366 31.39 -52.34 -35.85
CA ILE A 366 32.73 -52.26 -35.19
C ILE A 366 33.57 -50.96 -35.24
N ARG A 367 33.90 -50.40 -34.05
CA ARG A 367 35.27 -50.32 -33.50
C ARG A 367 35.33 -49.81 -32.06
N THR A 368 35.90 -50.66 -31.21
CA THR A 368 36.41 -50.43 -29.86
C THR A 368 37.68 -49.59 -29.88
N SER A 369 37.84 -48.67 -28.92
CA SER A 369 39.15 -48.33 -28.36
C SER A 369 39.00 -47.72 -26.97
N ASP A 370 39.49 -48.47 -25.99
CA ASP A 370 39.80 -48.04 -24.63
C ASP A 370 40.86 -46.93 -24.62
N ALA A 371 40.69 -45.96 -23.72
CA ALA A 371 41.78 -45.13 -23.23
C ALA A 371 41.47 -44.69 -21.79
N THR A 372 41.95 -45.50 -20.85
CA THR A 372 42.01 -45.22 -19.41
C THR A 372 43.05 -44.13 -19.17
N GLY A 373 42.62 -42.98 -18.64
CA GLY A 373 43.49 -41.90 -18.18
C GLY A 373 43.01 -41.35 -16.83
N PRO A 374 43.85 -41.34 -15.78
CA PRO A 374 43.47 -40.80 -14.48
C PRO A 374 43.90 -39.33 -14.40
N MET A 375 42.97 -38.37 -14.40
CA MET A 375 43.31 -36.99 -14.05
C MET A 375 42.11 -36.13 -13.57
N SER A 376 42.41 -35.35 -12.53
CA SER A 376 41.69 -34.17 -12.00
C SER A 376 40.64 -34.36 -10.88
N GLN A 377 41.15 -34.54 -9.67
CA GLN A 377 40.51 -34.00 -8.45
C GLN A 377 40.81 -32.50 -8.34
N VAL A 378 40.15 -31.66 -9.15
CA VAL A 378 40.09 -30.19 -8.93
C VAL A 378 38.73 -29.70 -9.42
N ASN A 379 37.63 -30.02 -8.73
CA ASN A 379 36.30 -29.47 -9.07
C ASN A 379 35.28 -29.50 -7.92
N SER A 380 35.73 -29.54 -6.66
CA SER A 380 34.82 -29.59 -5.49
C SER A 380 34.30 -28.20 -5.05
N ALA A 381 34.97 -27.11 -5.40
CA ALA A 381 34.57 -25.75 -4.99
C ALA A 381 33.50 -25.10 -5.90
N SER A 382 33.34 -25.54 -7.15
CA SER A 382 32.36 -24.98 -8.09
C SER A 382 30.94 -25.54 -7.89
N LYS A 383 30.81 -26.78 -7.39
CA LYS A 383 29.51 -27.45 -7.16
C LYS A 383 28.72 -26.89 -5.96
N THR A 384 29.40 -26.32 -4.96
CA THR A 384 28.71 -25.77 -3.78
C THR A 384 27.98 -24.46 -4.09
N GLY A 385 28.52 -23.66 -5.02
CA GLY A 385 27.91 -22.41 -5.47
C GLY A 385 26.63 -22.60 -6.30
N SER A 386 26.56 -23.65 -7.11
CA SER A 386 25.36 -23.94 -7.92
C SER A 386 24.19 -24.44 -7.07
N ALA A 387 24.47 -25.32 -6.09
CA ALA A 387 23.45 -25.83 -5.18
C ALA A 387 22.79 -24.71 -4.36
N LYS A 388 23.60 -23.76 -3.84
CA LYS A 388 23.07 -22.60 -3.12
C LYS A 388 22.18 -21.73 -4.00
N LYS A 389 22.62 -21.42 -5.23
CA LYS A 389 21.82 -20.61 -6.17
C LYS A 389 20.48 -21.26 -6.53
N VAL A 390 20.46 -22.59 -6.72
CA VAL A 390 19.22 -23.33 -7.01
C VAL A 390 18.29 -23.29 -5.80
N LYS A 391 18.81 -23.50 -4.60
CA LYS A 391 18.04 -23.37 -3.36
C LYS A 391 17.47 -21.97 -3.18
N ASP A 392 18.28 -20.93 -3.34
CA ASP A 392 17.85 -19.53 -3.21
C ASP A 392 16.78 -19.17 -4.25
N ARG A 393 16.88 -19.70 -5.48
CA ARG A 393 15.86 -19.55 -6.53
C ARG A 393 14.55 -20.24 -6.15
N HIS A 394 14.62 -21.49 -5.69
CA HIS A 394 13.45 -22.27 -5.29
C HIS A 394 12.74 -21.63 -4.09
N GLU A 395 13.47 -21.22 -3.04
CA GLU A 395 12.90 -20.52 -1.90
C GLU A 395 12.23 -19.20 -2.31
N ARG A 396 12.83 -18.46 -3.25
CA ARG A 396 12.22 -17.25 -3.81
C ARG A 396 10.91 -17.55 -4.53
N GLN A 397 10.88 -18.59 -5.37
CA GLN A 397 9.68 -19.01 -6.09
C GLN A 397 8.58 -19.44 -5.11
N GLN A 398 8.91 -20.28 -4.12
CA GLN A 398 7.98 -20.70 -3.09
C GLN A 398 7.38 -19.53 -2.30
N ASN A 399 8.16 -18.48 -2.02
CA ASN A 399 7.63 -17.27 -1.39
C ASN A 399 6.61 -16.53 -2.27
N ILE A 400 6.81 -16.51 -3.60
CA ILE A 400 5.85 -15.94 -4.54
C ILE A 400 4.61 -16.84 -4.67
N HIS A 401 4.79 -18.14 -4.76
CA HIS A 401 3.68 -19.08 -4.84
C HIS A 401 2.80 -18.98 -3.58
N HIS A 402 3.41 -18.92 -2.39
CA HIS A 402 2.68 -18.72 -1.15
C HIS A 402 1.93 -17.37 -1.12
N LEU A 403 2.53 -16.29 -1.63
CA LEU A 403 1.86 -14.99 -1.70
C LEU A 403 0.59 -15.06 -2.56
N PHE A 404 0.68 -15.58 -3.79
CA PHE A 404 -0.47 -15.58 -4.71
C PHE A 404 -1.48 -16.71 -4.40
N THR A 405 -1.03 -17.91 -4.02
CA THR A 405 -1.93 -19.04 -3.73
C THR A 405 -2.48 -19.02 -2.30
N ALA A 406 -1.64 -18.90 -1.26
CA ALA A 406 -2.14 -18.96 0.10
C ALA A 406 -2.86 -17.67 0.51
N THR A 407 -2.33 -16.51 0.10
CA THR A 407 -2.91 -15.20 0.46
C THR A 407 -3.93 -14.73 -0.58
N GLY A 408 -3.55 -14.75 -1.86
CA GLY A 408 -4.44 -14.34 -2.97
C GLY A 408 -5.49 -15.37 -3.38
N ARG A 409 -5.40 -16.62 -2.89
CA ARG A 409 -6.27 -17.75 -3.30
C ARG A 409 -6.28 -17.97 -4.82
N MET A 410 -5.16 -17.72 -5.47
CA MET A 410 -5.01 -17.87 -6.91
C MET A 410 -4.49 -19.26 -7.28
N SER A 411 -5.09 -19.86 -8.31
CA SER A 411 -4.54 -21.05 -8.97
C SER A 411 -3.32 -20.71 -9.82
N SER A 412 -2.59 -21.70 -10.31
CA SER A 412 -1.63 -21.45 -11.40
C SER A 412 -2.36 -20.96 -12.66
N TYR A 413 -1.64 -20.22 -13.50
CA TYR A 413 -2.13 -19.67 -14.75
C TYR A 413 -2.50 -20.78 -15.72
N ILE A 414 -3.58 -20.56 -16.46
CA ILE A 414 -4.04 -21.41 -17.55
C ILE A 414 -4.46 -20.47 -18.68
N GLU A 415 -4.00 -20.74 -19.90
CA GLU A 415 -4.23 -19.89 -21.07
C GLU A 415 -5.73 -19.72 -21.40
N THR A 416 -6.54 -20.73 -21.07
CA THR A 416 -8.01 -20.68 -21.27
C THR A 416 -8.75 -19.86 -20.21
N ALA A 417 -8.05 -19.27 -19.22
CA ALA A 417 -8.68 -18.43 -18.23
C ALA A 417 -9.25 -17.16 -18.86
N GLN A 418 -10.39 -16.71 -18.38
CA GLN A 418 -11.01 -15.45 -18.79
C GLN A 418 -11.13 -14.54 -17.57
N PRO A 419 -10.02 -13.92 -17.12
CA PRO A 419 -10.08 -12.96 -16.04
C PRO A 419 -10.91 -11.74 -16.43
N HIS A 420 -11.49 -11.09 -15.43
CA HIS A 420 -12.22 -9.85 -15.64
C HIS A 420 -11.25 -8.66 -15.59
N PHE A 421 -11.38 -7.74 -16.54
CA PHE A 421 -10.77 -6.42 -16.46
C PHE A 421 -11.89 -5.37 -16.44
N GLY A 422 -12.28 -4.96 -15.23
CA GLY A 422 -13.51 -4.21 -15.02
C GLY A 422 -14.74 -5.07 -15.26
N MET A 423 -15.52 -4.73 -16.28
CA MET A 423 -16.74 -5.49 -16.64
C MET A 423 -16.51 -6.49 -17.77
N ASP A 424 -15.35 -6.43 -18.43
CA ASP A 424 -15.06 -7.22 -19.62
C ASP A 424 -14.32 -8.51 -19.23
N LEU A 425 -14.69 -9.63 -19.86
CA LEU A 425 -13.96 -10.89 -19.80
C LEU A 425 -12.87 -10.86 -20.86
N ILE A 426 -11.62 -11.06 -20.45
CA ILE A 426 -10.46 -10.91 -21.32
C ILE A 426 -9.89 -12.28 -21.67
N SER A 427 -9.92 -12.64 -22.95
CA SER A 427 -9.15 -13.79 -23.44
C SER A 427 -7.69 -13.42 -23.70
N VAL A 428 -6.84 -14.42 -23.95
CA VAL A 428 -5.43 -14.19 -24.30
C VAL A 428 -5.30 -13.42 -25.61
N ASP A 429 -6.23 -13.60 -26.53
CA ASP A 429 -6.22 -12.92 -27.84
C ASP A 429 -6.63 -11.45 -27.72
N ASP A 430 -7.50 -11.11 -26.77
CA ASP A 430 -7.99 -9.74 -26.55
C ASP A 430 -6.97 -8.86 -25.78
N VAL A 431 -5.92 -9.46 -25.19
CA VAL A 431 -5.04 -8.74 -24.26
C VAL A 431 -4.16 -7.70 -24.94
N ASP A 432 -3.88 -7.86 -26.24
CA ASP A 432 -3.08 -6.90 -27.01
C ASP A 432 -3.80 -5.55 -27.09
N GLU A 433 -5.13 -5.54 -27.15
CA GLU A 433 -5.96 -4.31 -27.16
C GLU A 433 -5.89 -3.56 -25.82
N LEU A 434 -5.55 -4.27 -24.73
CA LEU A 434 -5.39 -3.70 -23.40
C LEU A 434 -3.95 -3.27 -23.09
N CYS A 435 -2.97 -3.59 -23.95
CA CYS A 435 -1.56 -3.39 -23.66
C CYS A 435 -1.26 -1.93 -23.29
N GLU A 436 -1.69 -0.97 -24.09
CA GLU A 436 -1.46 0.47 -23.85
C GLU A 436 -2.10 0.93 -22.54
N LYS A 437 -3.30 0.42 -22.23
CA LYS A 437 -4.05 0.75 -21.03
C LYS A 437 -3.42 0.18 -19.77
N LEU A 438 -2.98 -1.08 -19.81
CA LEU A 438 -2.26 -1.73 -18.71
C LEU A 438 -0.91 -1.08 -18.48
N LEU A 439 -0.19 -0.76 -19.57
CA LEU A 439 1.11 -0.10 -19.49
C LEU A 439 0.96 1.29 -18.85
N TRP A 440 0.00 2.08 -19.31
CA TRP A 440 -0.33 3.38 -18.71
C TRP A 440 -0.67 3.24 -17.23
N GLU A 441 -1.55 2.31 -16.86
CA GLU A 441 -1.94 2.11 -15.47
C GLU A 441 -0.74 1.75 -14.59
N VAL A 442 0.13 0.87 -15.07
CA VAL A 442 1.33 0.44 -14.34
C VAL A 442 2.34 1.59 -14.19
N HIS A 443 2.45 2.46 -15.18
CA HIS A 443 3.25 3.69 -15.08
C HIS A 443 2.71 4.64 -14.00
N GLU A 444 1.43 4.99 -14.09
CA GLU A 444 0.78 5.91 -13.15
C GLU A 444 0.80 5.34 -11.72
N THR A 445 0.41 4.08 -11.55
CA THR A 445 0.30 3.47 -10.21
C THR A 445 1.67 3.33 -9.54
N ASN A 446 2.70 2.91 -10.27
CA ASN A 446 4.05 2.87 -9.72
C ASN A 446 4.54 4.28 -9.37
N TRP A 447 4.33 5.27 -10.23
CA TRP A 447 4.73 6.65 -9.97
C TRP A 447 4.04 7.21 -8.72
N HIS A 448 2.73 6.99 -8.54
CA HIS A 448 2.01 7.39 -7.33
C HIS A 448 2.60 6.74 -6.07
N CYS A 449 2.86 5.43 -6.12
CA CYS A 449 3.45 4.70 -4.99
C CYS A 449 4.88 5.17 -4.69
N GLU A 450 5.70 5.43 -5.71
CA GLU A 450 7.07 5.91 -5.58
C GLU A 450 7.14 7.33 -5.00
N LEU A 451 6.27 8.24 -5.47
CA LEU A 451 6.17 9.59 -4.91
C LEU A 451 5.76 9.54 -3.43
N HIS A 452 4.80 8.67 -3.09
CA HIS A 452 4.37 8.49 -1.71
C HIS A 452 5.45 7.85 -0.82
N ALA A 453 6.18 6.86 -1.33
CA ALA A 453 7.29 6.23 -0.62
C ALA A 453 8.43 7.23 -0.39
N LEU A 454 8.74 8.07 -1.37
CA LEU A 454 9.73 9.14 -1.21
C LEU A 454 9.28 10.16 -0.16
N ASP A 455 8.03 10.62 -0.21
CA ASP A 455 7.47 11.57 0.76
C ASP A 455 7.55 11.03 2.19
N ALA A 456 7.12 9.79 2.39
CA ALA A 456 7.15 9.11 3.68
C ALA A 456 8.57 8.94 4.22
N HIS A 457 9.52 8.61 3.33
CA HIS A 457 10.93 8.47 3.68
C HIS A 457 11.55 9.82 4.10
N LEU A 458 11.33 10.88 3.33
CA LEU A 458 11.91 12.21 3.59
C LEU A 458 11.38 12.86 4.86
N LEU A 459 10.12 12.60 5.22
CA LEU A 459 9.44 13.23 6.35
C LEU A 459 9.45 12.41 7.64
N ASP A 460 10.06 11.21 7.61
CA ASP A 460 10.03 10.23 8.69
C ASP A 460 8.61 10.07 9.26
N MET A 461 7.66 9.73 8.38
CA MET A 461 6.24 9.67 8.73
C MET A 461 5.93 8.60 9.79
N SER A 462 6.88 7.73 10.12
CA SER A 462 6.78 6.75 11.22
C SER A 462 6.39 7.37 12.58
N LYS A 463 6.68 8.66 12.78
CA LYS A 463 6.39 9.40 14.01
C LYS A 463 5.06 10.14 14.01
N TRP A 464 4.34 10.12 12.90
CA TRP A 464 3.13 10.92 12.72
C TRP A 464 1.91 10.15 13.24
N SER A 465 0.94 10.88 13.80
CA SER A 465 -0.38 10.30 14.08
C SER A 465 -1.11 9.96 12.79
N SER A 466 -2.03 8.98 12.82
CA SER A 466 -2.82 8.57 11.65
C SER A 466 -3.57 9.73 10.95
N MET A 467 -4.06 10.72 11.71
CA MET A 467 -4.73 11.88 11.11
C MET A 467 -3.78 12.74 10.26
N HIS A 468 -2.57 13.01 10.76
CA HIS A 468 -1.56 13.76 10.01
C HIS A 468 -1.07 13.00 8.78
N HIS A 469 -1.00 11.66 8.86
CA HIS A 469 -0.78 10.81 7.68
C HIS A 469 -1.86 11.08 6.64
N TRP A 470 -3.13 10.92 6.99
CA TRP A 470 -4.24 11.12 6.06
C TRP A 470 -4.29 12.50 5.43
N GLU A 471 -4.09 13.56 6.21
CA GLU A 471 -4.01 14.91 5.65
C GLU A 471 -2.89 15.03 4.62
N ARG A 472 -1.79 14.31 4.82
CA ARG A 472 -0.66 14.29 3.91
C ARG A 472 -0.92 13.44 2.68
N GLU A 473 -1.48 12.24 2.82
CA GLU A 473 -1.88 11.41 1.68
C GLU A 473 -2.94 12.13 0.83
N ALA A 474 -3.85 12.86 1.46
CA ALA A 474 -4.83 13.70 0.78
C ALA A 474 -4.20 14.85 0.00
N GLN A 475 -3.08 15.40 0.49
CA GLN A 475 -2.30 16.40 -0.24
C GLN A 475 -1.54 15.77 -1.40
N LEU A 476 -0.97 14.58 -1.23
CA LEU A 476 -0.31 13.82 -2.28
C LEU A 476 -1.29 13.46 -3.39
N ALA A 477 -2.48 12.95 -3.05
CA ALA A 477 -3.51 12.59 -4.02
C ALA A 477 -3.86 13.74 -4.97
N LYS A 478 -3.85 15.00 -4.50
CA LYS A 478 -4.13 16.18 -5.35
C LYS A 478 -3.13 16.41 -6.47
N VAL A 479 -1.97 15.74 -6.44
CA VAL A 479 -0.97 15.79 -7.52
C VAL A 479 -1.48 15.09 -8.79
N TRP A 480 -2.43 14.17 -8.67
CA TRP A 480 -2.98 13.40 -9.80
C TRP A 480 -4.51 13.29 -9.81
N ASP A 481 -5.17 13.39 -8.65
CA ASP A 481 -6.62 13.23 -8.53
C ASP A 481 -7.37 14.45 -9.08
N LYS A 482 -8.17 14.19 -10.10
CA LYS A 482 -9.05 15.19 -10.71
C LYS A 482 -10.28 15.51 -9.90
N ARG A 483 -10.79 14.52 -9.17
CA ARG A 483 -12.09 14.59 -8.49
C ARG A 483 -12.06 15.57 -7.32
N ASP A 484 -10.86 16.11 -7.02
CA ASP A 484 -10.55 16.87 -5.82
C ASP A 484 -11.03 16.13 -4.55
N SER A 485 -11.15 14.79 -4.64
CA SER A 485 -11.63 13.93 -3.55
C SER A 485 -10.63 13.95 -2.42
N GLY A 486 -9.34 14.07 -2.76
CA GLY A 486 -8.25 14.13 -1.79
C GLY A 486 -8.11 12.83 -1.03
N SER A 487 -8.45 11.69 -1.64
CA SER A 487 -8.31 10.39 -0.99
C SER A 487 -6.96 9.79 -1.27
N GLY A 488 -6.22 9.49 -0.18
CA GLY A 488 -4.93 8.82 -0.24
C GLY A 488 -4.97 7.44 -0.89
N LEU A 489 -6.15 6.81 -0.97
CA LEU A 489 -6.32 5.48 -1.57
C LEU A 489 -6.35 5.49 -3.10
N THR A 490 -6.30 6.67 -3.73
CA THR A 490 -6.36 6.83 -5.19
C THR A 490 -5.02 6.60 -5.88
N PHE A 491 -4.24 5.60 -5.45
CA PHE A 491 -3.01 5.20 -6.13
C PHE A 491 -3.30 4.63 -7.52
N THR A 492 -4.43 3.95 -7.66
CA THR A 492 -4.86 3.34 -8.91
C THR A 492 -5.60 4.39 -9.75
N PRO A 493 -5.14 4.68 -10.97
CA PRO A 493 -5.89 5.54 -11.86
C PRO A 493 -7.20 4.86 -12.28
N CYS A 494 -8.28 5.64 -12.38
CA CYS A 494 -9.57 5.12 -12.84
C CYS A 494 -9.62 5.16 -14.38
N TRP A 495 -9.39 4.03 -15.02
CA TRP A 495 -9.44 3.90 -16.47
C TRP A 495 -10.86 3.97 -17.05
N ASN A 496 -11.88 3.70 -16.22
CA ASN A 496 -13.29 3.82 -16.63
C ASN A 496 -13.76 5.28 -16.77
N SER A 497 -12.92 6.23 -16.37
CA SER A 497 -13.22 7.63 -16.57
C SER A 497 -12.91 8.01 -18.01
N HIS A 498 -13.91 8.51 -18.74
CA HIS A 498 -13.68 9.21 -20.01
C HIS A 498 -12.75 10.43 -19.86
N ASP A 499 -12.45 10.82 -18.62
CA ASP A 499 -11.54 11.89 -18.26
C ASP A 499 -10.20 11.32 -17.75
N VAL A 500 -9.44 10.61 -18.59
CA VAL A 500 -8.00 10.46 -18.33
C VAL A 500 -7.31 11.75 -18.80
N VAL A 501 -6.65 12.50 -17.91
CA VAL A 501 -5.80 13.63 -18.33
C VAL A 501 -4.40 13.37 -17.85
N PHE A 502 -3.48 13.45 -18.80
CA PHE A 502 -2.08 13.53 -18.52
C PHE A 502 -1.77 14.89 -17.86
N CYS A 503 -1.27 14.87 -16.63
CA CYS A 503 -1.11 16.07 -15.80
C CYS A 503 0.19 16.86 -16.09
N TRP A 504 1.03 16.37 -17.01
CA TRP A 504 2.39 16.86 -17.24
C TRP A 504 2.58 17.46 -18.64
N VAL A 505 1.56 18.18 -19.12
CA VAL A 505 1.55 18.81 -20.46
C VAL A 505 2.39 20.08 -20.45
N ARG A 506 3.27 20.22 -21.46
CA ARG A 506 4.09 21.42 -21.70
C ARG A 506 3.22 22.54 -22.29
N ALA A 507 3.35 23.76 -21.79
CA ALA A 507 2.69 24.92 -22.37
C ALA A 507 3.35 25.32 -23.71
N PRO A 508 2.58 25.79 -24.72
CA PRO A 508 1.15 26.08 -24.69
C PRO A 508 0.26 24.94 -25.25
N ALA A 509 0.70 23.67 -25.19
CA ALA A 509 -0.07 22.56 -25.77
C ALA A 509 -1.45 22.39 -25.12
N GLN A 510 -2.44 21.94 -25.90
CA GLN A 510 -3.83 21.82 -25.43
C GLN A 510 -3.91 21.04 -24.10
N GLY A 511 -4.67 21.57 -23.13
CA GLY A 511 -4.84 20.96 -21.80
C GLY A 511 -3.81 21.37 -20.74
N TRP A 512 -2.80 22.20 -21.07
CA TRP A 512 -1.80 22.65 -20.08
C TRP A 512 -2.37 23.54 -18.95
N LEU A 513 -3.42 24.31 -19.22
CA LEU A 513 -4.02 25.23 -18.24
C LEU A 513 -4.58 24.48 -17.00
N PRO A 514 -5.42 23.43 -17.17
CA PRO A 514 -5.79 22.55 -16.07
C PRO A 514 -4.59 21.95 -15.33
N CYS A 515 -3.47 21.67 -16.03
CA CYS A 515 -2.29 21.05 -15.43
C CYS A 515 -1.60 21.90 -14.35
N LYS A 516 -1.83 23.22 -14.37
CA LYS A 516 -1.34 24.14 -13.31
C LYS A 516 -1.77 23.72 -11.91
N LYS A 517 -2.97 23.14 -11.75
CA LYS A 517 -3.47 22.72 -10.43
C LYS A 517 -2.66 21.55 -9.84
N PHE A 518 -2.26 20.61 -10.69
CA PHE A 518 -1.45 19.45 -10.31
C PHE A 518 -0.01 19.87 -9.98
N LEU A 519 0.57 20.77 -10.79
CA LEU A 519 1.89 21.33 -10.49
C LEU A 519 1.88 22.12 -9.17
N ALA A 520 0.82 22.90 -8.92
CA ALA A 520 0.64 23.61 -7.65
C ALA A 520 0.54 22.63 -6.46
N ALA A 521 -0.23 21.55 -6.61
CA ALA A 521 -0.33 20.50 -5.59
C ALA A 521 1.03 19.82 -5.34
N PHE A 522 1.80 19.54 -6.40
CA PHE A 522 3.12 18.92 -6.28
C PHE A 522 4.10 19.82 -5.52
N ILE A 523 4.09 21.11 -5.82
CA ILE A 523 4.89 22.10 -5.09
C ILE A 523 4.47 22.16 -3.62
N ALA A 524 3.16 22.12 -3.32
CA ALA A 524 2.65 22.13 -1.96
C ALA A 524 3.09 20.89 -1.16
N VAL A 525 3.17 19.72 -1.80
CA VAL A 525 3.78 18.52 -1.21
C VAL A 525 5.26 18.80 -0.91
N MET A 526 6.03 19.19 -1.92
CA MET A 526 7.48 19.37 -1.79
C MET A 526 7.91 20.46 -0.79
N GLN A 527 7.05 21.44 -0.46
CA GLN A 527 7.38 22.50 0.52
C GLN A 527 7.86 21.95 1.88
N ARG A 528 7.49 20.73 2.24
CA ARG A 528 7.92 20.09 3.50
C ARG A 528 9.19 19.24 3.35
N TRP A 529 9.65 18.99 2.13
CA TRP A 529 10.81 18.15 1.88
C TRP A 529 12.08 18.84 2.36
N PRO A 530 13.02 18.10 2.97
CA PRO A 530 14.32 18.63 3.29
C PRO A 530 15.04 19.05 1.99
N GLU A 531 15.95 20.01 2.10
CA GLU A 531 16.82 20.43 0.99
C GLU A 531 16.10 20.99 -0.25
N LEU A 532 14.79 21.27 -0.17
CA LEU A 532 14.07 21.95 -1.26
C LEU A 532 14.77 23.29 -1.58
N PRO A 533 15.27 23.50 -2.82
CA PRO A 533 15.95 24.72 -3.22
C PRO A 533 15.08 25.96 -2.99
N GLU A 534 15.71 27.07 -2.58
CA GLU A 534 14.99 28.31 -2.25
C GLU A 534 14.13 28.84 -3.40
N GLY A 535 14.62 28.71 -4.65
CA GLY A 535 13.87 29.08 -5.84
C GLY A 535 12.57 28.28 -6.07
N LEU A 536 12.42 27.13 -5.40
CA LEU A 536 11.23 26.27 -5.45
C LEU A 536 10.32 26.43 -4.22
N ARG A 537 10.72 27.24 -3.21
CA ARG A 537 9.90 27.58 -2.04
C ARG A 537 8.89 28.68 -2.37
N LEU A 538 7.96 28.34 -3.25
CA LEU A 538 6.96 29.24 -3.80
C LEU A 538 5.58 28.96 -3.19
N ASP A 539 4.76 30.01 -3.07
CA ASP A 539 3.34 29.83 -2.78
C ASP A 539 2.68 29.12 -3.97
N ALA A 540 2.23 27.88 -3.74
CA ALA A 540 1.56 27.03 -4.72
C ALA A 540 0.39 27.74 -5.43
N ARG A 541 -0.29 28.69 -4.77
CA ARG A 541 -1.40 29.43 -5.37
C ARG A 541 -0.96 30.36 -6.51
N LYS A 542 0.28 30.85 -6.47
CA LYS A 542 0.82 31.73 -7.52
C LYS A 542 1.01 31.01 -8.84
N VAL A 543 1.18 29.69 -8.82
CA VAL A 543 1.38 28.85 -10.01
C VAL A 543 0.19 28.95 -10.97
N LEU A 544 -1.02 29.12 -10.45
CA LEU A 544 -2.24 29.26 -11.25
C LEU A 544 -2.18 30.49 -12.19
N ALA A 545 -1.49 31.55 -11.74
CA ALA A 545 -1.32 32.80 -12.48
C ALA A 545 -0.05 32.82 -13.37
N TYR A 546 0.69 31.71 -13.49
CA TYR A 546 1.91 31.70 -14.28
C TYR A 546 1.62 31.62 -15.78
N GLU A 547 2.33 32.41 -16.56
CA GLU A 547 2.36 32.31 -18.01
C GLU A 547 3.10 31.04 -18.47
N ALA A 548 2.95 30.69 -19.75
CA ALA A 548 3.46 29.46 -20.34
C ALA A 548 4.95 29.21 -20.04
N ASP A 549 5.82 30.20 -20.25
CA ASP A 549 7.27 30.05 -20.04
C ASP A 549 7.62 29.80 -18.58
N LYS A 550 6.98 30.55 -17.67
CA LYS A 550 7.21 30.43 -16.23
C LYS A 550 6.67 29.10 -15.69
N TYR A 551 5.55 28.62 -16.22
CA TYR A 551 5.01 27.30 -15.93
C TYR A 551 5.98 26.19 -16.37
N ASN A 552 6.46 26.23 -17.62
CA ASN A 552 7.38 25.24 -18.17
C ASN A 552 8.69 25.17 -17.37
N LEU A 553 9.30 26.33 -17.09
CA LEU A 553 10.53 26.40 -16.30
C LEU A 553 10.33 25.85 -14.88
N LEU A 554 9.21 26.16 -14.24
CA LEU A 554 8.88 25.65 -12.92
C LEU A 554 8.68 24.13 -12.94
N GLN A 555 7.93 23.62 -13.92
CA GLN A 555 7.69 22.19 -14.09
C GLN A 555 9.01 21.43 -14.28
N GLU A 556 9.90 21.91 -15.16
CA GLU A 556 11.22 21.32 -15.39
C GLU A 556 12.07 21.28 -14.11
N ASN A 557 12.08 22.38 -13.34
CA ASN A 557 12.87 22.44 -12.10
C ASN A 557 12.31 21.53 -11.00
N ILE A 558 10.99 21.46 -10.85
CA ILE A 558 10.32 20.60 -9.88
C ILE A 558 10.53 19.12 -10.21
N VAL A 559 10.33 18.73 -11.47
CA VAL A 559 10.53 17.35 -11.91
C VAL A 559 12.01 16.96 -11.80
N ARG A 560 12.94 17.86 -12.17
CA ARG A 560 14.38 17.63 -11.96
C ARG A 560 14.70 17.37 -10.50
N PHE A 561 14.22 18.23 -9.59
CA PHE A 561 14.43 18.06 -8.15
C PHE A 561 13.83 16.74 -7.64
N TYR A 562 12.64 16.36 -8.09
CA TYR A 562 12.03 15.06 -7.75
C TYR A 562 12.93 13.90 -8.18
N VAL A 563 13.32 13.85 -9.46
CA VAL A 563 14.13 12.76 -10.01
C VAL A 563 15.47 12.65 -9.30
N THR A 564 16.18 13.77 -9.09
CA THR A 564 17.47 13.76 -8.39
C THR A 564 17.32 13.29 -6.94
N THR A 565 16.28 13.72 -6.24
CA THR A 565 16.01 13.32 -4.85
C THR A 565 15.65 11.83 -4.80
N PHE A 566 14.80 11.36 -5.70
CA PHE A 566 14.42 9.94 -5.78
C PHE A 566 15.65 9.04 -6.01
N VAL A 567 16.47 9.38 -7.01
CA VAL A 567 17.70 8.65 -7.34
C VAL A 567 18.68 8.65 -6.17
N HIS A 568 18.80 9.77 -5.45
CA HIS A 568 19.66 9.86 -4.27
C HIS A 568 19.26 8.86 -3.18
N HIS A 569 17.96 8.70 -2.91
CA HIS A 569 17.46 7.84 -1.84
C HIS A 569 17.28 6.36 -2.23
N PHE A 570 16.90 6.08 -3.48
CA PHE A 570 16.53 4.73 -3.93
C PHE A 570 17.48 4.10 -4.96
N HIS A 571 18.43 4.87 -5.52
CA HIS A 571 19.48 4.39 -6.44
C HIS A 571 18.97 3.68 -7.71
N HIS A 572 17.76 4.01 -8.15
CA HIS A 572 17.27 3.68 -9.49
C HIS A 572 16.49 4.86 -10.03
N LEU A 573 16.23 4.85 -11.35
CA LEU A 573 15.36 5.85 -11.96
C LEU A 573 13.91 5.64 -11.49
N PRO A 574 13.16 6.72 -11.21
CA PRO A 574 11.73 6.60 -10.91
C PRO A 574 10.96 6.17 -12.16
N ILE A 575 9.86 5.46 -11.97
CA ILE A 575 8.87 5.22 -13.01
C ILE A 575 8.11 6.54 -13.22
N THR A 576 8.03 6.97 -14.48
CA THR A 576 7.39 8.23 -14.83
C THR A 576 5.94 8.04 -15.27
N PRO A 577 5.06 9.01 -15.00
CA PRO A 577 3.75 9.05 -15.60
C PRO A 577 3.88 9.22 -17.12
N ILE A 578 2.96 8.62 -17.87
CA ILE A 578 2.95 8.68 -19.33
C ILE A 578 1.59 9.16 -19.84
N GLN A 579 1.58 9.78 -21.01
CA GLN A 579 0.35 10.14 -21.69
C GLN A 579 -0.39 8.86 -22.10
N TYR A 580 -1.67 8.78 -21.79
CA TYR A 580 -2.55 7.74 -22.33
C TYR A 580 -2.65 7.95 -23.84
N ALA A 581 -2.28 6.92 -24.61
CA ALA A 581 -2.21 6.96 -26.07
C ALA A 581 -3.58 7.08 -26.73
#